data_AF-A0A1W6K4U1-F1
#
_entry.id   AF-A0A1W6K4U1-F1
#
_cell.length_a   1.000
_cell.length_b   1.000
_cell.length_c   1.000
_cell.angle_alpha   90.00
_cell.angle_beta   90.00
_cell.angle_gamma   90.00
#
_symmetry.space_group_name_H-M   'P 1'
#
loop_
_entity.id
_entity.type
_entity.pdbx_description
1 polymer ?
#
loop_
_entity_poly.entity_id
_entity_poly.type
_entity_poly.pdbx_seq_one_letter_code
_entity_poly.pdbx_strand_id
1 'polypeptide(L)'
;MKRLLHEHTFVDSDLIEIASTVRMSDPERPRIEQQFWQDIRIEFYYSLLSNLSLDIMERFVELGIDSKGSDEMVSQGLMGILAPKRKPDGQIFYPFAQLLDRWKSVFSEDPNEPLTWRELSKAIPHPSDQEIAKLDLKSKEYKDLWDIAMDTRKTRLKEWRSGVLPRDEQLLSFVENLLPENRDGHYAWLVAHLSLIWGRLIKQEIHRYEAGGSLYDIDDGLLFRYEDIWKHYRDQAADILAT
;
A
#
# COMPACT_ATOMS: atom_id res chain seq x y z
N MET A 1 9.82 -11.48 29.42
CA MET A 1 9.41 -10.41 28.48
C MET A 1 10.55 -10.03 27.55
N LYS A 2 11.66 -9.45 28.03
CA LYS A 2 12.83 -9.12 27.20
C LYS A 2 13.33 -10.24 26.27
N ARG A 3 13.55 -11.45 26.81
CA ARG A 3 13.92 -12.64 26.01
C ARG A 3 12.91 -12.94 24.90
N LEU A 4 11.61 -12.85 25.20
CA LEU A 4 10.53 -13.09 24.24
C LEU A 4 10.53 -12.03 23.13
N LEU A 5 10.83 -10.77 23.44
CA LEU A 5 10.96 -9.71 22.44
C LEU A 5 12.16 -9.96 21.50
N HIS A 6 13.32 -10.35 22.02
CA HIS A 6 14.46 -10.68 21.15
C HIS A 6 14.23 -11.94 20.30
N GLU A 7 13.45 -12.90 20.77
CA GLU A 7 13.20 -14.17 20.05
C GLU A 7 12.08 -14.05 18.99
N HIS A 8 11.15 -13.11 19.17
CA HIS A 8 9.92 -13.04 18.37
C HIS A 8 9.63 -11.68 17.73
N THR A 9 10.57 -10.74 17.82
CA THR A 9 10.45 -9.43 17.16
C THR A 9 11.75 -9.04 16.47
N PHE A 10 11.64 -8.18 15.47
CA PHE A 10 12.75 -7.54 14.76
C PHE A 10 13.01 -6.11 15.26
N VAL A 11 12.39 -5.70 16.37
CA VAL A 11 12.66 -4.41 17.03
C VAL A 11 14.13 -4.33 17.43
N ASP A 12 14.70 -3.14 17.26
CA ASP A 12 16.09 -2.83 17.61
C ASP A 12 16.40 -3.30 19.05
N SER A 13 17.47 -4.09 19.18
CA SER A 13 17.84 -4.70 20.46
C SER A 13 18.22 -3.67 21.52
N ASP A 14 18.78 -2.53 21.11
CA ASP A 14 19.09 -1.43 22.01
C ASP A 14 17.80 -0.76 22.49
N LEU A 15 16.80 -0.61 21.61
CA LEU A 15 15.49 -0.10 22.00
C LEU A 15 14.76 -1.05 22.97
N ILE A 16 14.83 -2.37 22.75
CA ILE A 16 14.32 -3.38 23.70
C ILE A 16 15.01 -3.24 25.06
N GLU A 17 16.34 -3.04 25.09
CA GLU A 17 17.09 -2.84 26.32
C GLU A 17 16.65 -1.57 27.06
N ILE A 18 16.59 -0.44 26.36
CA ILE A 18 16.21 0.85 26.92
C ILE A 18 14.77 0.78 27.46
N ALA A 19 13.82 0.25 26.68
CA ALA A 19 12.43 0.11 27.10
C ALA A 19 12.26 -0.86 28.29
N SER A 20 13.09 -1.90 28.39
CA SER A 20 13.04 -2.88 29.49
C SER A 20 13.64 -2.35 30.80
N THR A 21 14.48 -1.32 30.74
CA THR A 21 15.27 -0.82 31.89
C THR A 21 14.90 0.60 32.32
N VAL A 22 14.13 1.34 31.51
CA VAL A 22 13.69 2.70 31.82
C VAL A 22 12.88 2.76 33.13
N ARG A 23 13.26 3.67 34.01
CA ARG A 23 12.62 3.83 35.34
C ARG A 23 11.28 4.55 35.21
N MET A 24 10.33 4.27 36.10
CA MET A 24 9.03 4.98 36.17
C MET A 24 9.19 6.50 36.32
N SER A 25 10.25 6.94 36.98
CA SER A 25 10.54 8.36 37.24
C SER A 25 11.29 9.04 36.11
N ASP A 26 11.65 8.32 35.04
CA ASP A 26 12.44 8.89 33.95
C ASP A 26 11.54 9.79 33.09
N PRO A 27 11.90 11.08 32.90
CA PRO A 27 11.12 11.99 32.07
C PRO A 27 11.05 11.56 30.60
N GLU A 28 12.01 10.77 30.11
CA GLU A 28 12.05 10.26 28.73
C GLU A 28 11.20 9.00 28.54
N ARG A 29 10.72 8.38 29.62
CA ARG A 29 9.96 7.13 29.56
C ARG A 29 8.78 7.16 28.59
N PRO A 30 7.91 8.19 28.57
CA PRO A 30 6.79 8.23 27.63
C PRO A 30 7.25 8.19 26.18
N ARG A 31 8.36 8.89 25.86
CA ARG A 31 8.95 8.92 24.51
C ARG A 31 9.55 7.57 24.13
N ILE A 32 10.26 6.91 25.06
CA ILE A 32 10.82 5.56 24.88
C ILE A 32 9.71 4.53 24.64
N GLU A 33 8.69 4.50 25.52
CA GLU A 33 7.58 3.55 25.40
C GLU A 33 6.81 3.79 24.09
N GLN A 34 6.57 5.04 23.74
CA GLN A 34 5.91 5.39 22.49
C GLN A 34 6.70 4.88 21.27
N GLN A 35 8.02 5.08 21.24
CA GLN A 35 8.87 4.59 20.16
C GLN A 35 8.82 3.07 20.10
N PHE A 36 9.08 2.38 21.21
CA PHE A 36 9.04 0.92 21.29
C PHE A 36 7.72 0.34 20.76
N TRP A 37 6.58 0.91 21.17
CA TRP A 37 5.29 0.44 20.68
C TRP A 37 5.03 0.78 19.21
N GLN A 38 5.65 1.84 18.68
CA GLN A 38 5.59 2.18 17.27
C GLN A 38 6.33 1.15 16.42
N ASP A 39 7.55 0.78 16.80
CA ASP A 39 8.35 -0.27 16.16
C ASP A 39 7.58 -1.59 16.12
N ILE A 40 7.02 -2.02 17.25
CA ILE A 40 6.23 -3.25 17.34
C ILE A 40 5.02 -3.23 16.38
N ARG A 41 4.31 -2.10 16.31
CA ARG A 41 3.13 -1.99 15.42
C ARG A 41 3.54 -2.07 13.96
N ILE A 42 4.55 -1.32 13.54
CA ILE A 42 4.98 -1.29 12.15
C ILE A 42 5.55 -2.65 11.75
N GLU A 43 6.32 -3.29 12.62
CA GLU A 43 6.83 -4.65 12.42
C GLU A 43 5.67 -5.64 12.21
N PHE A 44 4.67 -5.60 13.10
CA PHE A 44 3.49 -6.45 12.99
C PHE A 44 2.81 -6.30 11.63
N TYR A 45 2.67 -5.08 11.11
CA TYR A 45 2.07 -4.85 9.80
C TYR A 45 2.92 -5.40 8.66
N TYR A 46 4.24 -5.25 8.72
CA TYR A 46 5.12 -5.86 7.72
C TYR A 46 5.09 -7.38 7.74
N SER A 47 5.11 -7.98 8.93
CA SER A 47 4.94 -9.42 9.11
C SER A 47 3.59 -9.90 8.59
N LEU A 48 2.49 -9.15 8.80
CA LEU A 48 1.18 -9.50 8.27
C LEU A 48 1.15 -9.44 6.74
N LEU A 49 1.73 -8.41 6.13
CA LEU A 49 1.85 -8.31 4.67
C LEU A 49 2.73 -9.43 4.08
N SER A 50 3.82 -9.77 4.76
CA SER A 50 4.71 -10.88 4.39
C SER A 50 3.95 -12.22 4.39
N ASN A 51 3.33 -12.58 5.52
CA ASN A 51 2.58 -13.84 5.63
C ASN A 51 1.44 -13.91 4.61
N LEU A 52 0.67 -12.83 4.43
CA LEU A 52 -0.38 -12.80 3.41
C LEU A 52 0.18 -12.99 1.99
N SER A 53 1.38 -12.47 1.71
CA SER A 53 2.03 -12.68 0.41
C SER A 53 2.42 -14.14 0.20
N LEU A 54 2.88 -14.82 1.25
CA LEU A 54 3.20 -16.25 1.23
C LEU A 54 1.92 -17.07 1.00
N ASP A 55 0.84 -16.81 1.74
CA ASP A 55 -0.45 -17.49 1.59
C ASP A 55 -0.99 -17.36 0.15
N ILE A 56 -0.91 -16.16 -0.43
CA ILE A 56 -1.33 -15.91 -1.81
C ILE A 56 -0.43 -16.65 -2.81
N MET A 57 0.87 -16.71 -2.55
CA MET A 57 1.84 -17.43 -3.39
C MET A 57 1.59 -18.94 -3.38
N GLU A 58 1.43 -19.55 -2.20
CA GLU A 58 1.04 -20.95 -2.05
C GLU A 58 -0.24 -21.23 -2.84
N ARG A 59 -1.25 -20.34 -2.70
CA ARG A 59 -2.50 -20.49 -3.43
C ARG A 59 -2.33 -20.40 -4.95
N PHE A 60 -1.45 -19.53 -5.44
CA PHE A 60 -1.16 -19.43 -6.88
C PHE A 60 -0.45 -20.68 -7.40
N VAL A 61 0.46 -21.26 -6.61
CA VAL A 61 1.12 -22.55 -6.92
C VAL A 61 0.07 -23.67 -6.98
N GLU A 62 -0.81 -23.78 -5.98
CA GLU A 62 -1.90 -24.78 -5.95
C GLU A 62 -2.82 -24.70 -7.18
N LEU A 63 -3.06 -23.48 -7.68
CA LEU A 63 -3.93 -23.22 -8.83
C LEU A 63 -3.19 -23.32 -10.18
N GLY A 64 -1.88 -23.56 -10.19
CA GLY A 64 -1.07 -23.66 -11.41
C GLY A 64 -0.98 -22.35 -12.22
N ILE A 65 -1.03 -21.20 -11.56
CA ILE A 65 -0.97 -19.88 -12.21
C ILE A 65 0.49 -19.52 -12.49
N ASP A 66 0.96 -19.72 -13.73
CA ASP A 66 2.40 -19.67 -14.07
C ASP A 66 2.94 -18.30 -14.58
N SER A 67 4.09 -17.91 -14.01
CA SER A 67 5.30 -17.25 -14.55
C SER A 67 5.36 -15.81 -15.12
N LYS A 68 4.40 -14.89 -14.91
CA LYS A 68 4.70 -13.43 -15.11
C LYS A 68 4.34 -12.53 -13.94
N GLY A 69 3.31 -12.88 -13.18
CA GLY A 69 3.02 -12.27 -11.88
C GLY A 69 3.82 -12.88 -10.72
N SER A 70 4.33 -14.11 -10.89
CA SER A 70 5.08 -14.86 -9.88
C SER A 70 6.39 -14.16 -9.52
N ASP A 71 7.18 -13.72 -10.51
CA ASP A 71 8.52 -13.17 -10.26
C ASP A 71 8.48 -11.89 -9.44
N GLU A 72 7.44 -11.10 -9.60
CA GLU A 72 7.26 -9.87 -8.84
C GLU A 72 6.66 -10.11 -7.46
N MET A 73 5.73 -11.05 -7.33
CA MET A 73 5.28 -11.51 -6.01
C MET A 73 6.47 -12.12 -5.25
N VAL A 74 7.36 -12.85 -5.90
CA VAL A 74 8.53 -13.50 -5.29
C VAL A 74 9.62 -12.49 -4.94
N SER A 75 9.92 -11.57 -5.85
CA SER A 75 10.96 -10.57 -5.62
C SER A 75 10.51 -9.44 -4.69
N GLN A 76 9.20 -9.15 -4.64
CA GLN A 76 8.68 -8.00 -3.90
C GLN A 76 7.58 -8.32 -2.85
N GLY A 77 6.75 -9.33 -3.04
CA GLY A 77 5.58 -9.56 -2.17
C GLY A 77 4.64 -8.34 -2.07
N LEU A 78 3.61 -8.43 -1.24
CA LEU A 78 2.81 -7.27 -0.87
C LEU A 78 3.63 -6.24 -0.08
N MET A 79 4.61 -6.70 0.70
CA MET A 79 5.46 -5.82 1.48
C MET A 79 6.25 -4.86 0.60
N GLY A 80 6.93 -5.32 -0.44
CA GLY A 80 7.69 -4.47 -1.36
C GLY A 80 6.79 -3.63 -2.26
N ILE A 81 5.64 -4.17 -2.68
CA ILE A 81 4.65 -3.43 -3.46
C ILE A 81 4.08 -2.26 -2.65
N LEU A 82 3.84 -2.46 -1.35
CA LEU A 82 3.17 -1.51 -0.48
C LEU A 82 4.12 -0.77 0.47
N ALA A 83 5.43 -1.02 0.40
CA ALA A 83 6.40 -0.29 1.20
C ALA A 83 6.29 1.21 0.89
N PRO A 84 6.09 2.08 1.89
CA PRO A 84 6.15 3.52 1.67
C PRO A 84 7.51 3.88 1.08
N LYS A 85 7.56 4.91 0.23
CA LYS A 85 8.81 5.44 -0.34
C LYS A 85 8.94 6.92 -0.03
N ARG A 86 10.16 7.45 -0.07
CA ARG A 86 10.39 8.89 -0.05
C ARG A 86 10.52 9.42 -1.48
N LYS A 87 9.86 10.55 -1.72
CA LYS A 87 10.14 11.36 -2.90
C LYS A 87 11.42 12.18 -2.68
N PRO A 88 12.06 12.67 -3.76
CA PRO A 88 13.25 13.52 -3.65
C PRO A 88 13.08 14.79 -2.80
N ASP A 89 11.84 15.25 -2.62
CA ASP A 89 11.48 16.42 -1.81
C ASP A 89 11.22 16.07 -0.31
N GLY A 90 11.48 14.83 0.10
CA GLY A 90 11.27 14.35 1.46
C GLY A 90 9.83 13.92 1.77
N GLN A 91 8.87 14.13 0.86
CA GLN A 91 7.50 13.71 1.10
C GLN A 91 7.34 12.20 1.02
N ILE A 92 6.45 11.67 1.86
CA ILE A 92 6.08 10.25 1.81
C ILE A 92 5.23 9.99 0.58
N PHE A 93 5.68 9.04 -0.23
CA PHE A 93 4.93 8.46 -1.31
C PHE A 93 4.08 7.30 -0.78
N TYR A 94 2.81 7.58 -0.53
CA TYR A 94 1.89 6.61 0.09
C TYR A 94 1.68 5.34 -0.76
N PRO A 95 1.45 4.17 -0.12
CA PRO A 95 1.33 2.88 -0.80
C PRO A 95 0.30 2.87 -1.93
N PHE A 96 -0.90 3.44 -1.70
CA PHE A 96 -1.92 3.46 -2.76
C PHE A 96 -1.52 4.34 -3.96
N ALA A 97 -0.85 5.46 -3.72
CA ALA A 97 -0.37 6.32 -4.80
C ALA A 97 0.72 5.62 -5.63
N GLN A 98 1.58 4.81 -4.98
CA GLN A 98 2.55 3.96 -5.66
C GLN A 98 1.86 2.85 -6.47
N LEU A 99 0.84 2.21 -5.90
CA LEU A 99 0.04 1.20 -6.60
C LEU A 99 -0.61 1.78 -7.86
N LEU A 100 -1.20 2.97 -7.77
CA LEU A 100 -1.77 3.67 -8.92
C LEU A 100 -0.72 4.02 -9.97
N ASP A 101 0.48 4.43 -9.56
CA ASP A 101 1.56 4.72 -10.50
C ASP A 101 2.01 3.47 -11.25
N ARG A 102 2.10 2.33 -10.54
CA ARG A 102 2.38 1.02 -11.12
C ARG A 102 1.27 0.58 -12.08
N TRP A 103 0.02 0.78 -11.70
CA TRP A 103 -1.15 0.40 -12.49
C TRP A 103 -1.22 1.12 -13.85
N LYS A 104 -0.64 2.32 -13.97
CA LYS A 104 -0.49 2.98 -15.27
C LYS A 104 0.32 2.15 -16.26
N SER A 105 1.34 1.42 -15.80
CA SER A 105 2.13 0.53 -16.64
C SER A 105 1.45 -0.83 -16.81
N VAL A 106 0.89 -1.39 -15.73
CA VAL A 106 0.26 -2.73 -15.76
C VAL A 106 -0.97 -2.78 -16.66
N PHE A 107 -1.78 -1.72 -16.67
CA PHE A 107 -3.01 -1.65 -17.46
C PHE A 107 -2.85 -0.86 -18.76
N SER A 108 -1.62 -0.50 -19.16
CA SER A 108 -1.41 0.02 -20.50
C SER A 108 -1.46 -1.10 -21.54
N GLU A 109 -2.02 -0.79 -22.70
CA GLU A 109 -1.97 -1.68 -23.87
C GLU A 109 -0.56 -1.73 -24.50
N ASP A 110 0.24 -0.66 -24.35
CA ASP A 110 1.64 -0.59 -24.77
C ASP A 110 2.57 -0.47 -23.55
N PRO A 111 3.46 -1.44 -23.31
CA PRO A 111 4.46 -1.38 -22.22
C PRO A 111 5.36 -0.13 -22.26
N ASN A 112 5.54 0.50 -23.41
CA ASN A 112 6.37 1.69 -23.58
C ASN A 112 5.60 3.00 -23.38
N GLU A 113 4.27 2.96 -23.31
CA GLU A 113 3.42 4.13 -23.14
C GLU A 113 2.48 3.93 -21.94
N PRO A 114 2.94 4.19 -20.70
CA PRO A 114 2.09 4.07 -19.52
C PRO A 114 0.91 5.03 -19.58
N LEU A 115 -0.24 4.60 -19.03
CA LEU A 115 -1.44 5.44 -18.95
C LEU A 115 -1.13 6.78 -18.28
N THR A 116 -1.66 7.86 -18.83
CA THR A 116 -1.64 9.17 -18.18
C THR A 116 -2.56 9.16 -16.95
N TRP A 117 -2.35 10.09 -16.01
CA TRP A 117 -3.28 10.28 -14.89
C TRP A 117 -4.71 10.60 -15.35
N ARG A 118 -4.85 11.25 -16.51
CA ARG A 118 -6.15 11.54 -17.10
C ARG A 118 -6.84 10.26 -17.56
N GLU A 119 -6.12 9.35 -18.19
CA GLU A 119 -6.66 8.05 -18.62
C GLU A 119 -7.01 7.19 -17.44
N LEU A 120 -6.12 7.06 -16.46
CA LEU A 120 -6.41 6.30 -15.24
C LEU A 120 -7.65 6.84 -14.51
N SER A 121 -7.84 8.17 -14.50
CA SER A 121 -9.02 8.77 -13.87
C SER A 121 -10.35 8.39 -14.53
N LYS A 122 -10.37 7.99 -15.80
CA LYS A 122 -11.60 7.58 -16.50
C LYS A 122 -12.24 6.35 -15.86
N ALA A 123 -11.42 5.48 -15.25
CA ALA A 123 -11.92 4.28 -14.56
C ALA A 123 -12.65 4.60 -13.24
N ILE A 124 -12.53 5.82 -12.69
CA ILE A 124 -13.26 6.18 -11.47
C ILE A 124 -14.76 6.27 -11.81
N PRO A 125 -15.63 5.55 -11.08
CA PRO A 125 -17.07 5.57 -11.34
C PRO A 125 -17.67 6.95 -11.07
N HIS A 126 -18.58 7.40 -11.93
CA HIS A 126 -19.29 8.66 -11.78
C HIS A 126 -20.82 8.46 -11.85
N PRO A 127 -21.62 9.15 -11.01
CA PRO A 127 -23.08 8.98 -11.02
C PRO A 127 -23.75 9.19 -12.38
N SER A 128 -23.21 10.08 -13.21
CA SER A 128 -23.73 10.40 -14.53
C SER A 128 -23.35 9.40 -15.63
N ASP A 129 -22.64 8.30 -15.33
CA ASP A 129 -22.14 7.38 -16.38
C ASP A 129 -23.26 6.74 -17.20
N GLN A 130 -24.36 6.36 -16.54
CA GLN A 130 -25.53 5.81 -17.22
C GLN A 130 -26.24 6.83 -18.11
N GLU A 131 -26.16 8.12 -17.76
CA GLU A 131 -26.76 9.20 -18.54
C GLU A 131 -25.87 9.55 -19.73
N ILE A 132 -24.57 9.72 -19.51
CA ILE A 132 -23.55 9.95 -20.54
C ILE A 132 -23.60 8.88 -21.63
N ALA A 133 -23.77 7.61 -21.26
CA ALA A 133 -23.83 6.48 -22.20
C ALA A 133 -25.04 6.52 -23.15
N LYS A 134 -26.09 7.28 -22.83
CA LYS A 134 -27.32 7.40 -23.64
C LYS A 134 -27.30 8.59 -24.60
N LEU A 135 -26.33 9.49 -24.46
CA LEU A 135 -26.25 10.74 -25.24
C LEU A 135 -25.49 10.54 -26.55
N ASP A 136 -25.81 11.36 -27.55
CA ASP A 136 -25.01 11.46 -28.78
C ASP A 136 -23.65 12.10 -28.45
N LEU A 137 -22.55 11.42 -28.80
CA LEU A 137 -21.16 11.87 -28.62
C LEU A 137 -20.89 13.25 -29.25
N LYS A 138 -21.67 13.65 -30.26
CA LYS A 138 -21.53 14.95 -30.94
C LYS A 138 -22.35 16.05 -30.27
N SER A 139 -23.27 15.71 -29.38
CA SER A 139 -24.13 16.68 -28.71
C SER A 139 -23.34 17.58 -27.76
N LYS A 140 -23.83 18.80 -27.56
CA LYS A 140 -23.27 19.73 -26.57
C LYS A 140 -23.44 19.19 -25.15
N GLU A 141 -24.61 18.61 -24.88
CA GLU A 141 -24.94 18.02 -23.58
C GLU A 141 -23.99 16.89 -23.18
N TYR A 142 -23.63 16.01 -24.12
CA TYR A 142 -22.61 14.99 -23.90
C TYR A 142 -21.28 15.61 -23.47
N LYS A 143 -20.80 16.64 -24.20
CA LYS A 143 -19.53 17.30 -23.90
C LYS A 143 -19.54 17.96 -22.52
N ASP A 144 -20.60 18.70 -22.22
CA ASP A 144 -20.74 19.42 -20.96
C ASP A 144 -20.77 18.44 -19.76
N LEU A 145 -21.55 17.36 -19.84
CA LEU A 145 -21.61 16.34 -18.78
C LEU A 145 -20.32 15.52 -18.67
N TRP A 146 -19.70 15.18 -19.80
CA TRP A 146 -18.42 14.47 -19.83
C TRP A 146 -17.30 15.28 -19.17
N ASP A 147 -17.22 16.58 -19.47
CA ASP A 147 -16.20 17.46 -18.89
C ASP A 147 -16.37 17.60 -17.36
N ILE A 148 -17.60 17.77 -16.88
CA ILE A 148 -17.91 17.78 -15.43
C ILE A 148 -17.52 16.46 -14.78
N ALA A 149 -17.89 15.34 -15.39
CA ALA A 149 -17.56 14.01 -14.86
C ALA A 149 -16.04 13.79 -14.84
N MET A 150 -15.33 14.21 -15.89
CA MET A 150 -13.87 14.12 -15.96
C MET A 150 -13.17 14.97 -14.91
N ASP A 151 -13.63 16.18 -14.63
CA ASP A 151 -13.04 17.02 -13.59
C ASP A 151 -13.31 16.47 -12.18
N THR A 152 -14.50 15.90 -11.96
CA THR A 152 -14.82 15.19 -10.71
C THR A 152 -13.90 13.98 -10.51
N ARG A 153 -13.70 13.16 -11.54
CA ARG A 153 -12.78 12.02 -11.52
C ARG A 153 -11.35 12.41 -11.24
N LYS A 154 -10.82 13.45 -11.91
CA LYS A 154 -9.46 13.96 -11.67
C LYS A 154 -9.29 14.40 -10.22
N THR A 155 -10.27 15.12 -9.68
CA THR A 155 -10.27 15.59 -8.29
C THR A 155 -10.25 14.40 -7.33
N ARG A 156 -11.13 13.41 -7.56
CA ARG A 156 -11.20 12.18 -6.77
C ARG A 156 -9.89 11.39 -6.79
N LEU A 157 -9.29 11.21 -7.96
CA LEU A 157 -8.00 10.53 -8.09
C LEU A 157 -6.89 11.26 -7.32
N LYS A 158 -6.90 12.60 -7.32
CA LYS A 158 -5.94 13.43 -6.56
C LYS A 158 -6.13 13.28 -5.05
N GLU A 159 -7.37 13.22 -4.57
CA GLU A 159 -7.70 12.94 -3.17
C GLU A 159 -7.18 11.56 -2.75
N TRP A 160 -7.45 10.53 -3.56
CA TRP A 160 -7.03 9.16 -3.30
C TRP A 160 -5.50 9.03 -3.24
N ARG A 161 -4.79 9.67 -4.16
CA ARG A 161 -3.32 9.73 -4.16
C ARG A 161 -2.74 10.47 -2.94
N SER A 162 -3.53 11.36 -2.35
CA SER A 162 -3.18 12.03 -1.09
C SER A 162 -3.59 11.21 0.15
N GLY A 163 -4.10 9.99 -0.05
CA GLY A 163 -4.46 9.04 1.00
C GLY A 163 -5.84 9.28 1.62
N VAL A 164 -6.80 9.81 0.85
CA VAL A 164 -8.23 9.75 1.19
C VAL A 164 -8.77 8.37 0.82
N LEU A 165 -9.49 7.72 1.74
CA LEU A 165 -10.06 6.40 1.52
C LEU A 165 -11.32 6.48 0.63
N PRO A 166 -11.38 5.80 -0.53
CA PRO A 166 -12.63 5.56 -1.23
C PRO A 166 -13.59 4.70 -0.39
N ARG A 167 -14.87 4.72 -0.77
CA ARG A 167 -15.82 3.67 -0.35
C ARG A 167 -15.50 2.37 -1.07
N ASP A 168 -15.69 1.23 -0.41
CA ASP A 168 -15.35 -0.09 -0.94
C ASP A 168 -15.99 -0.35 -2.32
N GLU A 169 -17.27 -0.01 -2.50
CA GLU A 169 -17.99 -0.09 -3.77
C GLU A 169 -17.32 0.75 -4.88
N GLN A 170 -16.86 1.96 -4.55
CA GLN A 170 -16.21 2.84 -5.52
C GLN A 170 -14.85 2.29 -5.93
N LEU A 171 -14.14 1.66 -5.00
CA LEU A 171 -12.85 1.04 -5.27
C LEU A 171 -12.99 -0.25 -6.07
N LEU A 172 -14.02 -1.06 -5.78
CA LEU A 172 -14.35 -2.25 -6.55
C LEU A 172 -14.68 -1.87 -8.00
N SER A 173 -15.62 -0.94 -8.21
CA SER A 173 -15.96 -0.48 -9.56
C SER A 173 -14.78 0.18 -10.28
N PHE A 174 -13.90 0.88 -9.56
CA PHE A 174 -12.67 1.41 -10.15
C PHE A 174 -11.76 0.31 -10.68
N VAL A 175 -11.55 -0.76 -9.91
CA VAL A 175 -10.74 -1.91 -10.31
C VAL A 175 -11.39 -2.66 -11.47
N GLU A 176 -12.70 -2.89 -11.41
CA GLU A 176 -13.46 -3.53 -12.50
C GLU A 176 -13.35 -2.73 -13.80
N ASN A 177 -13.45 -1.40 -13.73
CA ASN A 177 -13.31 -0.52 -14.90
C ASN A 177 -11.88 -0.48 -15.49
N LEU A 178 -10.86 -0.88 -14.73
CA LEU A 178 -9.48 -1.00 -15.21
C LEU A 178 -9.20 -2.35 -15.89
N LEU A 179 -10.00 -3.37 -15.58
CA LEU A 179 -9.76 -4.72 -16.03
C LEU A 179 -10.51 -5.01 -17.34
N PRO A 180 -9.91 -5.78 -18.26
CA PRO A 180 -10.64 -6.32 -19.40
C PRO A 180 -11.84 -7.16 -18.96
N GLU A 181 -12.89 -7.20 -19.77
CA GLU A 181 -14.08 -8.03 -19.52
C GLU A 181 -13.67 -9.48 -19.22
N ASN A 182 -14.28 -10.07 -18.18
CA ASN A 182 -14.04 -11.43 -17.68
C ASN A 182 -12.73 -11.69 -16.92
N ARG A 183 -11.98 -10.65 -16.51
CA ARG A 183 -10.88 -10.82 -15.56
C ARG A 183 -11.34 -10.68 -14.11
N ASP A 184 -10.83 -11.56 -13.26
CA ASP A 184 -11.03 -11.48 -11.82
C ASP A 184 -10.26 -10.29 -11.23
N GLY A 185 -10.99 -9.30 -10.70
CA GLY A 185 -10.44 -8.13 -10.05
C GLY A 185 -10.25 -8.24 -8.54
N HIS A 186 -10.62 -9.35 -7.90
CA HIS A 186 -10.59 -9.46 -6.44
C HIS A 186 -9.18 -9.31 -5.87
N TYR A 187 -8.15 -9.83 -6.55
CA TYR A 187 -6.77 -9.64 -6.12
C TYR A 187 -6.34 -8.16 -6.20
N ALA A 188 -6.60 -7.49 -7.32
CA ALA A 188 -6.29 -6.06 -7.47
C ALA A 188 -7.06 -5.19 -6.47
N TRP A 189 -8.32 -5.54 -6.21
CA TRP A 189 -9.16 -4.93 -5.19
C TRP A 189 -8.60 -5.13 -3.77
N LEU A 190 -8.16 -6.34 -3.43
CA LEU A 190 -7.53 -6.66 -2.14
C LEU A 190 -6.25 -5.84 -1.95
N VAL A 191 -5.36 -5.83 -2.94
CA VAL A 191 -4.10 -5.06 -2.88
C VAL A 191 -4.39 -3.56 -2.73
N ALA A 192 -5.39 -3.04 -3.44
CA ALA A 192 -5.81 -1.65 -3.29
C ALA A 192 -6.33 -1.35 -1.87
N HIS A 193 -7.19 -2.21 -1.32
CA HIS A 193 -7.69 -2.06 0.05
C HIS A 193 -6.55 -2.09 1.08
N LEU A 194 -5.63 -3.05 0.97
CA LEU A 194 -4.47 -3.16 1.84
C LEU A 194 -3.58 -1.93 1.76
N SER A 195 -3.32 -1.42 0.56
CA SER A 195 -2.50 -0.21 0.35
C SER A 195 -3.09 1.04 1.02
N LEU A 196 -4.42 1.12 1.06
CA LEU A 196 -5.16 2.22 1.66
C LEU A 196 -5.19 2.12 3.19
N ILE A 197 -5.45 0.93 3.72
CA ILE A 197 -5.34 0.63 5.16
C ILE A 197 -3.93 0.94 5.65
N TRP A 198 -2.93 0.45 4.92
CA TRP A 198 -1.52 0.68 5.25
C TRP A 198 -1.14 2.16 5.20
N GLY A 199 -1.55 2.87 4.16
CA GLY A 199 -1.36 4.33 4.08
C GLY A 199 -1.99 5.10 5.24
N ARG A 200 -3.15 4.69 5.73
CA ARG A 200 -3.80 5.29 6.91
C ARG A 200 -3.02 5.01 8.20
N LEU A 201 -2.53 3.79 8.37
CA LEU A 201 -1.71 3.41 9.52
C LEU A 201 -0.42 4.23 9.55
N ILE A 202 0.27 4.35 8.42
CA ILE A 202 1.44 5.23 8.27
C ILE A 202 1.12 6.67 8.72
N LYS A 203 0.00 7.25 8.25
CA LYS A 203 -0.44 8.58 8.69
C LYS A 203 -0.67 8.68 10.19
N GLN A 204 -1.29 7.66 10.79
CA GLN A 204 -1.53 7.61 12.23
C GLN A 204 -0.22 7.54 13.03
N GLU A 205 0.73 6.71 12.57
CA GLU A 205 2.03 6.60 13.23
C GLU A 205 2.84 7.90 13.10
N ILE A 206 2.80 8.58 11.95
CA ILE A 206 3.42 9.90 11.79
C ILE A 206 2.78 10.93 12.72
N HIS A 207 1.45 10.98 12.79
CA HIS A 207 0.79 11.94 13.66
C HIS A 207 1.10 11.69 15.14
N ARG A 208 1.17 10.43 15.57
CA ARG A 208 1.60 10.07 16.92
C ARG A 208 3.04 10.53 17.17
N TYR A 209 3.94 10.26 16.22
CA TYR A 209 5.32 10.71 16.29
C TYR A 209 5.43 12.23 16.44
N GLU A 210 4.72 12.99 15.62
CA GLU A 210 4.72 14.46 15.67
C GLU A 210 4.20 14.99 17.01
N ALA A 211 3.21 14.31 17.61
CA ALA A 211 2.61 14.71 18.88
C ALA A 211 3.46 14.35 20.11
N GLY A 212 4.20 13.24 20.08
CA GLY A 212 4.92 12.71 21.24
C GLY A 212 6.45 12.85 21.20
N GLY A 213 7.00 13.21 20.04
CA GLY A 213 8.43 13.15 19.77
C GLY A 213 8.94 11.71 19.66
N SER A 214 10.18 11.55 19.21
CA SER A 214 10.85 10.25 19.10
C SER A 214 12.31 10.35 19.53
N LEU A 215 12.90 9.20 19.83
CA LEU A 215 14.32 9.03 20.11
C LEU A 215 15.19 9.18 18.84
N TYR A 216 14.64 8.92 17.65
CA TYR A 216 15.33 9.01 16.36
C TYR A 216 14.40 9.57 15.29
N ASP A 217 14.94 10.16 14.22
CA ASP A 217 14.09 10.63 13.13
C ASP A 217 13.33 9.44 12.49
N ILE A 218 12.03 9.63 12.17
CA ILE A 218 11.23 8.69 11.35
C ILE A 218 11.98 8.28 10.06
N ASP A 219 12.88 9.17 9.63
CA ASP A 219 13.63 9.18 8.39
C ASP A 219 14.54 7.96 8.16
N ASP A 220 15.21 7.44 9.19
CA ASP A 220 16.25 6.42 9.00
C ASP A 220 15.90 5.04 9.58
N GLY A 221 14.81 4.95 10.35
CA GLY A 221 14.60 3.85 11.29
C GLY A 221 13.41 2.95 10.98
N LEU A 222 12.25 3.54 10.76
CA LEU A 222 11.05 2.84 11.20
C LEU A 222 10.20 2.29 10.08
N LEU A 223 10.03 3.03 8.98
CA LEU A 223 9.28 2.53 7.83
C LEU A 223 10.17 1.73 6.86
N PHE A 224 11.49 1.77 7.05
CA PHE A 224 12.48 1.36 6.03
C PHE A 224 13.53 0.34 6.51
N ARG A 225 13.57 -0.04 7.79
CA ARG A 225 14.62 -0.94 8.34
C ARG A 225 14.27 -2.43 8.42
N TYR A 226 13.14 -2.88 7.89
CA TYR A 226 12.76 -4.30 8.02
C TYR A 226 13.44 -5.21 6.99
N GLU A 227 14.73 -4.99 6.75
CA GLU A 227 15.55 -5.82 5.85
C GLU A 227 15.58 -7.29 6.31
N ASP A 228 15.49 -7.55 7.62
CA ASP A 228 15.45 -8.90 8.15
C ASP A 228 14.10 -9.59 7.90
N ILE A 229 12.97 -8.88 8.07
CA ILE A 229 11.65 -9.40 7.66
C ILE A 229 11.67 -9.67 6.15
N TRP A 230 12.29 -8.78 5.38
CA TRP A 230 12.40 -8.95 3.94
C TRP A 230 13.20 -10.17 3.53
N LYS A 231 14.33 -10.37 4.19
CA LYS A 231 15.16 -11.54 3.97
C LYS A 231 14.39 -12.80 4.31
N HIS A 232 13.74 -12.85 5.48
CA HIS A 232 12.95 -13.99 5.90
C HIS A 232 11.83 -14.31 4.90
N TYR A 233 11.10 -13.29 4.45
CA TYR A 233 10.08 -13.42 3.41
C TYR A 233 10.65 -14.06 2.13
N ARG A 234 11.77 -13.54 1.61
CA ARG A 234 12.36 -14.05 0.36
C ARG A 234 12.85 -15.48 0.48
N ASP A 235 13.43 -15.85 1.62
CA ASP A 235 13.87 -17.21 1.89
C ASP A 235 12.66 -18.18 1.86
N GLN A 236 11.57 -17.82 2.55
CA GLN A 236 10.33 -18.62 2.55
C GLN A 236 9.64 -18.68 1.17
N ALA A 237 9.61 -17.55 0.46
CA ALA A 237 9.06 -17.49 -0.89
C ALA A 237 9.84 -18.38 -1.88
N ALA A 238 11.17 -18.41 -1.76
CA ALA A 238 12.01 -19.29 -2.58
C ALA A 238 11.72 -20.77 -2.32
N ASP A 239 11.50 -21.15 -1.06
CA ASP A 239 11.15 -22.52 -0.68
C ASP A 239 9.78 -22.95 -1.24
N ILE A 240 8.77 -22.08 -1.20
CA ILE A 240 7.43 -22.35 -1.77
C ILE A 240 7.53 -22.65 -3.27
N LEU A 241 8.31 -21.89 -4.03
CA LEU A 241 8.47 -22.10 -5.46
C LEU A 241 9.31 -23.33 -5.83
N ALA A 242 10.13 -23.82 -4.91
CA ALA A 242 10.95 -25.01 -5.12
C ALA A 242 10.18 -26.33 -4.93
N THR A 243 8.91 -26.25 -4.50
CA THR A 243 8.01 -27.37 -4.21
C THR A 243 7.16 -27.73 -5.43
#